data_AF-A0A7Y8J6G5-F1
#
_entry.id   AF-A0A7Y8J6G5-F1
#
_cell.length_a   1.000
_cell.length_b   1.000
_cell.length_c   1.000
_cell.angle_alpha   90.00
_cell.angle_beta   90.00
_cell.angle_gamma   90.00
#
_symmetry.space_group_name_H-M   'P 1'
#
loop_
_entity.id
_entity.type
_entity.pdbx_description
1 polymer ?
#
loop_
_entity_poly.entity_id
_entity_poly.type
_entity_poly.pdbx_seq_one_letter_code
_entity_poly.pdbx_strand_id
1 'polypeptide(L)'
;MHFKLISKISLIACIVVLFNTSFHFAQSDLNSRISIGLESLYNFNFKSANNIFDNIIKIYPDNPGGYYYKSISHLWFFLDNKSESELDYFLSLTDTAIEKATAILEKDSADLFVLYILGSTM
;
A
#
# COMPACT_ATOMS: atom_id res chain seq x y z
N MET A 1 4.07 -2.45 -48.45
CA MET A 1 3.85 -3.34 -47.27
C MET A 1 4.66 -2.90 -46.03
N HIS A 2 5.91 -2.46 -46.18
CA HIS A 2 6.78 -2.02 -45.07
C HIS A 2 6.27 -0.85 -44.22
N PHE A 3 5.60 0.15 -44.82
CA PHE A 3 5.06 1.30 -44.07
C PHE A 3 3.98 0.92 -43.03
N LYS A 4 3.10 -0.03 -43.37
CA LYS A 4 2.09 -0.57 -42.43
C LYS A 4 2.74 -1.37 -41.29
N LEU A 5 3.89 -1.99 -41.52
CA LEU A 5 4.61 -2.76 -40.50
C LEU A 5 5.32 -1.84 -39.50
N ILE A 6 5.99 -0.80 -40.00
CA ILE A 6 6.67 0.22 -39.17
C ILE A 6 5.66 0.98 -38.30
N SER A 7 4.50 1.36 -38.85
CA SER A 7 3.42 2.00 -38.09
C SER A 7 2.87 1.10 -36.97
N LYS A 8 2.73 -0.21 -37.20
CA LYS A 8 2.30 -1.17 -36.17
C LYS A 8 3.33 -1.33 -35.06
N ILE A 9 4.62 -1.39 -35.39
CA ILE A 9 5.71 -1.47 -34.41
C ILE A 9 5.75 -0.20 -33.55
N SER A 10 5.63 0.97 -34.17
CA SER A 10 5.56 2.25 -33.46
C SER A 10 4.34 2.32 -32.53
N LEU A 11 3.18 1.84 -32.98
CA LEU A 11 1.97 1.78 -32.14
C LEU A 11 2.16 0.87 -30.92
N ILE A 12 2.75 -0.32 -31.10
CA ILE A 12 3.05 -1.25 -30.00
C ILE A 12 4.04 -0.62 -29.02
N ALA A 13 5.10 0.02 -29.52
CA ALA A 13 6.08 0.72 -28.69
C ALA A 13 5.42 1.84 -27.86
N CYS A 14 4.54 2.65 -28.46
CA CYS A 14 3.78 3.67 -27.73
C CYS A 14 2.90 3.06 -26.64
N ILE A 15 2.21 1.94 -26.92
CA ILE A 15 1.38 1.25 -25.93
C ILE A 15 2.24 0.75 -24.76
N VAL A 16 3.37 0.10 -25.04
CA VAL A 16 4.30 -0.37 -23.98
C VAL A 16 4.80 0.80 -23.13
N VAL A 17 5.19 1.92 -23.73
CA VAL A 17 5.63 3.12 -22.99
C VAL A 17 4.51 3.65 -22.09
N LEU A 18 3.28 3.76 -22.58
CA LEU A 18 2.13 4.26 -21.81
C LEU A 18 1.74 3.35 -20.64
N PHE A 19 1.89 2.03 -20.79
CA PHE A 19 1.64 1.08 -19.70
C PHE A 19 2.68 1.21 -18.58
N ASN A 20 3.97 1.33 -18.92
CA ASN A 20 5.03 1.45 -17.92
C ASN A 20 4.93 2.76 -17.12
N THR A 21 4.64 3.89 -17.77
CA THR A 21 4.52 5.19 -17.07
C THR A 21 3.36 5.22 -16.09
N SER A 22 2.25 4.55 -16.43
CA SER A 22 1.07 4.46 -15.56
C SER A 22 1.36 3.69 -14.28
N PHE A 23 2.11 2.58 -14.38
CA PHE A 23 2.51 1.78 -13.22
C PHE A 23 3.44 2.54 -12.28
N HIS A 24 4.47 3.19 -12.83
CA HIS A 24 5.39 4.02 -12.03
C HIS A 24 4.68 5.18 -11.33
N PHE A 25 3.71 5.82 -12.00
CA PHE A 25 2.93 6.89 -11.40
C PHE A 25 2.09 6.40 -10.22
N ALA A 26 1.41 5.26 -10.34
CA ALA A 26 0.62 4.67 -9.27
C ALA A 26 1.46 4.35 -8.02
N GLN A 27 2.66 3.78 -8.21
CA GLN A 27 3.57 3.51 -7.08
C GLN A 27 4.05 4.80 -6.40
N SER A 28 4.35 5.84 -7.20
CA SER A 28 4.77 7.14 -6.67
C SER A 28 3.65 7.82 -5.87
N ASP A 29 2.41 7.76 -6.33
CA ASP A 29 1.25 8.31 -5.60
C ASP A 29 1.03 7.57 -4.27
N LEU A 30 1.05 6.23 -4.29
CA LEU A 30 0.92 5.41 -3.08
C LEU A 30 2.01 5.76 -2.05
N ASN A 31 3.28 5.79 -2.45
CA ASN A 31 4.40 6.10 -1.55
C ASN A 31 4.27 7.49 -0.93
N SER A 32 3.81 8.47 -1.72
CA SER A 32 3.56 9.84 -1.26
C SER A 32 2.46 9.86 -0.19
N ARG A 33 1.32 9.18 -0.45
CA ARG A 33 0.22 9.10 0.52
C ARG A 33 0.64 8.42 1.81
N ILE A 34 1.39 7.31 1.72
CA ILE A 34 1.93 6.61 2.89
C ILE A 34 2.80 7.58 3.71
N SER A 35 3.70 8.32 3.07
CA SER A 35 4.58 9.27 3.74
C SER A 35 3.81 10.36 4.50
N ILE A 36 2.77 10.94 3.88
CA ILE A 36 1.90 11.95 4.51
C ILE A 36 1.10 11.35 5.67
N GLY A 37 0.62 10.12 5.52
CA GLY A 37 -0.07 9.37 6.58
C GLY A 37 0.83 9.12 7.78
N LEU A 38 2.06 8.68 7.54
CA LEU A 38 3.08 8.45 8.57
C LEU A 38 3.48 9.74 9.28
N GLU A 39 3.65 10.85 8.55
CA GLU A 39 3.90 12.16 9.16
C GLU A 39 2.75 12.56 10.10
N SER A 40 1.50 12.35 9.69
CA SER A 40 0.34 12.60 10.56
C SER A 40 0.34 11.68 11.79
N LEU A 41 0.65 10.38 11.60
CA LEU A 41 0.68 9.38 12.67
C LEU A 41 1.76 9.70 13.72
N TYR A 42 2.99 9.98 13.28
CA TYR A 42 4.11 10.29 14.17
C TYR A 42 3.96 11.62 14.91
N ASN A 43 3.14 12.53 14.37
CA ASN A 43 2.73 13.76 15.06
C ASN A 43 1.46 13.58 15.92
N PHE A 44 1.03 12.33 16.16
CA PHE A 44 -0.17 11.98 16.94
C PHE A 44 -1.48 12.59 16.38
N ASN A 45 -1.50 12.99 15.11
CA ASN A 45 -2.71 13.42 14.41
C ASN A 45 -3.45 12.21 13.84
N PHE A 46 -3.94 11.36 14.74
CA PHE A 46 -4.56 10.07 14.40
C PHE A 46 -5.76 10.18 13.47
N LYS A 47 -6.58 11.23 13.62
CA LYS A 47 -7.73 11.46 12.73
C LYS A 47 -7.28 11.69 11.29
N SER A 48 -6.25 12.51 11.08
CA SER A 48 -5.68 12.75 9.76
C SER A 48 -5.04 11.48 9.19
N ALA A 49 -4.21 10.81 10.00
CA ALA A 49 -3.56 9.57 9.60
C ALA A 49 -4.57 8.50 9.17
N ASN A 50 -5.60 8.24 9.97
CA ASN A 50 -6.63 7.25 9.68
C ASN A 50 -7.42 7.59 8.40
N ASN A 51 -7.77 8.86 8.19
CA ASN A 51 -8.42 9.28 6.94
C ASN A 51 -7.55 9.04 5.70
N ILE A 52 -6.24 9.25 5.81
CA ILE A 52 -5.28 8.99 4.73
C ILE A 52 -5.17 7.49 4.47
N PHE A 53 -5.01 6.67 5.51
CA PHE A 53 -4.93 5.22 5.36
C PHE A 53 -6.23 4.61 4.83
N ASP A 54 -7.39 5.12 5.25
CA ASP A 54 -8.70 4.74 4.67
C ASP A 54 -8.78 5.10 3.18
N ASN A 55 -8.24 6.24 2.78
CA ASN A 55 -8.16 6.62 1.38
C ASN A 55 -7.22 5.70 0.59
N ILE A 56 -6.08 5.32 1.17
CA ILE A 56 -5.16 4.34 0.56
C ILE A 56 -5.88 2.99 0.39
N ILE A 57 -6.56 2.48 1.42
CA ILE A 57 -7.32 1.22 1.34
C ILE A 57 -8.38 1.29 0.24
N LYS A 58 -9.05 2.44 0.07
CA LYS A 58 -10.06 2.62 -0.97
C LYS A 58 -9.48 2.61 -2.39
N ILE A 59 -8.31 3.20 -2.60
CA ILE A 59 -7.69 3.36 -3.94
C ILE A 59 -6.83 2.14 -4.30
N TYR A 60 -6.15 1.57 -3.30
CA TYR A 60 -5.19 0.47 -3.43
C TYR A 60 -5.59 -0.69 -2.49
N PRO A 61 -6.78 -1.31 -2.67
CA PRO A 61 -7.33 -2.28 -1.72
C PRO A 61 -6.53 -3.57 -1.59
N ASP A 62 -5.69 -3.89 -2.58
CA ASP A 62 -4.81 -5.05 -2.55
C ASP A 62 -3.40 -4.73 -2.05
N ASN A 63 -3.10 -3.45 -1.79
CA ASN A 63 -1.83 -3.08 -1.18
C ASN A 63 -1.91 -3.22 0.35
N PRO A 64 -0.96 -3.92 0.99
CA PRO A 64 -1.00 -4.16 2.44
C PRO A 64 -0.72 -2.91 3.28
N GLY A 65 -0.08 -1.87 2.72
CA GLY A 65 0.39 -0.70 3.46
C GLY A 65 -0.72 0.10 4.13
N GLY A 66 -1.87 0.28 3.47
CA GLY A 66 -3.00 1.00 4.05
C GLY A 66 -3.55 0.34 5.32
N TYR A 67 -3.70 -0.98 5.30
CA TYR A 67 -4.16 -1.76 6.46
C TYR A 67 -3.12 -1.78 7.57
N TYR A 68 -1.85 -2.05 7.23
CA TYR A 68 -0.76 -2.11 8.19
C TYR A 68 -0.57 -0.78 8.92
N TYR A 69 -0.43 0.35 8.21
CA TYR A 69 -0.19 1.62 8.89
C TYR A 69 -1.41 2.14 9.66
N LYS A 70 -2.63 1.78 9.25
CA LYS A 70 -3.83 2.04 10.05
C LYS A 70 -3.84 1.23 11.35
N SER A 71 -3.38 -0.02 11.33
CA SER A 71 -3.32 -0.86 12.53
C SER A 71 -2.43 -0.23 13.60
N ILE A 72 -1.33 0.43 13.21
CA ILE A 72 -0.41 1.10 14.15
C ILE A 72 -1.12 2.19 14.96
N SER A 73 -2.08 2.94 14.39
CA SER A 73 -2.90 3.89 15.17
C SER A 73 -3.63 3.20 16.31
N HIS A 74 -4.24 2.04 16.04
CA HIS A 74 -4.97 1.25 17.04
C HIS A 74 -4.02 0.66 18.10
N LEU A 75 -2.83 0.22 17.70
CA LEU A 75 -1.80 -0.22 18.64
C LEU A 75 -1.41 0.89 19.62
N TRP A 76 -1.24 2.13 19.14
CA TRP A 76 -0.96 3.28 20.01
C TRP A 76 -2.06 3.49 21.06
N PHE A 77 -3.33 3.44 20.67
CA PHE A 77 -4.44 3.57 21.62
C PHE A 77 -4.49 2.41 22.62
N PHE A 78 -4.30 1.17 22.16
CA PHE A 78 -4.21 0.02 23.06
C PHE A 78 -3.07 0.18 24.07
N LEU A 79 -1.89 0.65 23.63
CA LEU A 79 -0.76 0.84 24.53
C LEU A 79 -1.03 1.88 25.61
N ASP A 80 -1.73 2.97 25.26
CA ASP A 80 -2.12 4.06 26.15
C ASP A 80 -3.18 3.64 27.19
N ASN A 81 -4.28 3.03 26.74
CA ASN A 81 -5.47 2.82 27.57
C ASN A 81 -5.85 1.36 27.85
N LYS A 82 -5.11 0.39 27.29
CA LYS A 82 -5.36 -1.06 27.41
C LYS A 82 -6.74 -1.51 26.91
N SER A 83 -7.34 -0.79 25.98
CA SER A 83 -8.63 -1.15 25.38
C SER A 83 -8.51 -2.40 24.51
N GLU A 84 -9.16 -3.49 24.92
CA GLU A 84 -9.22 -4.74 24.13
C GLU A 84 -9.81 -4.51 22.73
N SER A 85 -10.75 -3.57 22.57
CA SER A 85 -11.30 -3.28 21.24
C SER A 85 -10.25 -2.68 20.29
N GLU A 86 -9.32 -1.88 20.80
CA GLU A 86 -8.21 -1.34 20.00
C GLU A 86 -7.22 -2.43 19.62
N LEU A 87 -7.00 -3.40 20.51
CA LEU A 87 -6.21 -4.60 20.20
C LEU A 87 -6.88 -5.43 19.10
N ASP A 88 -8.20 -5.64 19.17
CA ASP A 88 -8.95 -6.37 18.15
C ASP A 88 -8.87 -5.69 16.78
N TYR A 89 -8.98 -4.36 16.73
CA TYR A 89 -8.79 -3.60 15.48
C TYR A 89 -7.37 -3.72 14.94
N PHE A 90 -6.36 -3.63 15.81
CA PHE A 90 -4.98 -3.85 15.42
C PHE A 90 -4.80 -5.23 14.77
N LEU A 91 -5.23 -6.29 15.44
CA LEU A 91 -5.11 -7.67 14.98
C LEU A 91 -5.83 -7.90 13.65
N SER A 92 -7.08 -7.44 13.53
CA SER A 92 -7.86 -7.59 12.30
C SER A 92 -7.23 -6.90 11.09
N LEU A 93 -6.68 -5.70 11.30
CA LEU A 93 -6.01 -4.95 10.23
C LEU A 93 -4.66 -5.57 9.87
N THR A 94 -3.89 -6.07 10.84
CA THR A 94 -2.63 -6.78 10.56
C THR A 94 -2.87 -8.10 9.83
N ASP A 95 -3.91 -8.86 10.19
CA ASP A 95 -4.29 -10.09 9.49
C ASP A 95 -4.60 -9.81 8.02
N THR A 96 -5.37 -8.74 7.77
CA THR A 96 -5.67 -8.30 6.40
C THR A 96 -4.39 -7.87 5.67
N ALA A 97 -3.49 -7.15 6.33
CA ALA A 97 -2.21 -6.76 5.75
C ALA A 97 -1.34 -7.97 5.40
N ILE A 98 -1.28 -8.99 6.26
CA ILE A 98 -0.54 -10.24 6.03
C ILE A 98 -1.15 -11.01 4.85
N GLU A 99 -2.47 -11.11 4.76
CA GLU A 99 -3.15 -11.77 3.64
C GLU A 99 -2.76 -11.11 2.31
N LYS A 100 -2.87 -9.78 2.23
CA LYS A 100 -2.52 -9.00 1.03
C LYS A 100 -1.04 -9.09 0.70
N ALA A 101 -0.17 -8.98 1.70
CA ALA A 101 1.28 -9.09 1.55
C ALA A 101 1.68 -10.48 1.02
N THR A 102 1.11 -11.54 1.57
CA THR A 102 1.37 -12.93 1.14
C THR A 102 0.95 -13.14 -0.31
N ALA A 103 -0.21 -12.63 -0.72
CA ALA A 103 -0.68 -12.72 -2.10
C ALA A 103 0.21 -11.96 -3.12
N ILE A 104 0.92 -10.91 -2.68
CA ILE A 104 1.93 -10.24 -3.50
C ILE A 104 3.22 -11.07 -3.55
N LEU A 105 3.66 -11.62 -2.42
CA LEU A 105 4.88 -12.41 -2.32
C LEU A 105 4.85 -13.68 -3.18
N GLU A 106 3.67 -14.29 -3.36
CA GLU A 106 3.45 -15.41 -4.28
C GLU A 106 3.77 -15.05 -5.74
N LYS A 107 3.65 -13.77 -6.11
CA LYS A 107 3.91 -13.26 -7.47
C LYS A 107 5.31 -12.66 -7.61
N ASP A 108 5.78 -11.98 -6.57
CA ASP A 108 7.09 -11.36 -6.49
C ASP A 108 7.71 -11.60 -5.10
N SER A 109 8.54 -12.63 -5.02
CA SER A 109 9.18 -13.04 -3.76
C SER A 109 10.22 -12.05 -3.24
N ALA A 110 10.58 -11.01 -4.00
CA ALA A 110 11.65 -10.07 -3.67
C ALA A 110 11.13 -8.65 -3.35
N ASP A 111 9.82 -8.44 -3.28
CA ASP A 111 9.25 -7.13 -2.91
C ASP A 111 9.66 -6.76 -1.47
N LEU A 112 10.59 -5.81 -1.35
CA LEU A 112 11.15 -5.37 -0.07
C LEU A 112 10.10 -4.74 0.85
N PHE A 113 9.09 -4.07 0.30
CA PHE A 113 8.04 -3.44 1.10
C PHE A 113 7.12 -4.49 1.71
N VAL A 114 6.78 -5.52 0.93
CA VAL A 114 6.01 -6.68 1.40
C VAL A 114 6.78 -7.46 2.47
N LEU A 115 8.07 -7.72 2.24
CA LEU A 115 8.93 -8.38 3.23
C LEU A 115 9.04 -7.57 4.52
N TYR A 116 9.16 -6.24 4.43
CA TYR A 116 9.15 -5.36 5.58
C TYR A 116 7.84 -5.46 6.38
N ILE A 117 6.68 -5.44 5.72
CA ILE A 117 5.38 -5.56 6.39
C ILE A 117 5.28 -6.90 7.11
N LEU A 118 5.54 -8.01 6.41
CA LEU A 118 5.45 -9.36 6.99
C LEU A 118 6.36 -9.51 8.21
N GLY A 119 7.59 -8.99 8.13
CA GLY A 119 8.53 -9.01 9.26
C GLY A 119 8.15 -8.08 10.42
N SER A 120 7.34 -7.05 10.18
CA SER A 120 6.89 -6.10 11.21
C SER A 120 5.56 -6.50 11.87
N THR A 121 4.80 -7.40 11.25
CA THR A 121 3.53 -7.92 11.76
C THR A 121 3.65 -9.22 12.57
N MET A 122 4.85 -9.83 12.60
CA MET A 122 5.16 -11.07 13.35
C MET A 122 5.63 -10.81 14.78
#